data_AF-A0A7K0DHG9-F1
#
_entry.id   AF-A0A7K0DHG9-F1
#
_cell.length_a   1.000
_cell.length_b   1.000
_cell.length_c   1.000
_cell.angle_alpha   90.00
_cell.angle_beta   90.00
_cell.angle_gamma   90.00
#
_symmetry.space_group_name_H-M   'P 1'
#
loop_
_entity.id
_entity.type
_entity.pdbx_description
1 polymer ?
#
loop_
_entity_poly.entity_id
_entity_poly.type
_entity_poly.pdbx_seq_one_letter_code
_entity_poly.pdbx_strand_id
1 'polypeptide(L)'
;MRAPGVFAPITLTVDVDGRPASLRTALPDFDWADRDSRWRYIIGDLLPRYLDLRDDPTAAGPVLAAPFPDKLARGRMLPRLPELLADLTGGWRFAW
;
A
#
# COMPACT_ATOMS: atom_id res chain seq x y z
N MET A 1 -4.50 5.14 5.24
CA MET A 1 -3.43 4.61 4.37
C MET A 1 -3.93 3.31 3.77
N ARG A 2 -3.47 2.96 2.57
CA ARG A 2 -3.73 1.65 1.99
C ARG A 2 -2.94 0.58 2.76
N ALA A 3 -3.53 -0.59 3.01
CA ALA A 3 -2.84 -1.68 3.70
C ALA A 3 -1.65 -2.18 2.86
N PRO A 4 -0.52 -2.60 3.49
CA PRO A 4 0.69 -3.06 2.82
C PRO A 4 0.46 -3.99 1.63
N GLY A 5 -0.35 -5.04 1.78
CA GLY A 5 -0.59 -6.05 0.73
C GLY A 5 -1.59 -5.65 -0.36
N VAL A 6 -2.03 -4.39 -0.42
CA VAL A 6 -3.04 -3.96 -1.41
C VAL A 6 -2.39 -3.27 -2.61
N PHE A 7 -1.22 -2.64 -2.45
CA PHE A 7 -0.43 -2.14 -3.59
C PHE A 7 0.63 -3.18 -3.95
N ALA A 8 0.55 -3.73 -5.16
CA ALA A 8 1.48 -4.73 -5.71
C ALA A 8 1.80 -5.88 -4.73
N PRO A 9 0.84 -6.75 -4.34
CA PRO A 9 1.13 -7.88 -3.45
C PRO A 9 2.08 -8.89 -4.09
N ILE A 10 2.99 -9.46 -3.29
CA ILE A 10 3.81 -10.59 -3.73
C ILE A 10 2.89 -11.79 -3.99
N THR A 11 3.00 -12.36 -5.19
CA THR A 11 2.40 -13.65 -5.56
C THR A 11 3.50 -14.58 -6.05
N LEU A 12 3.66 -15.70 -5.36
CA LEU A 12 4.63 -16.75 -5.71
C LEU A 12 3.89 -17.86 -6.43
N THR A 13 4.44 -18.35 -7.55
CA THR A 13 3.92 -19.52 -8.26
C THR A 13 5.00 -20.59 -8.31
N VAL A 14 4.65 -21.81 -7.92
CA VAL A 14 5.56 -22.96 -7.86
C VAL A 14 4.90 -24.21 -8.43
N ASP A 15 5.69 -25.18 -8.86
CA ASP A 15 5.21 -26.53 -9.19
C ASP A 15 5.29 -27.43 -7.94
N VAL A 16 4.20 -28.12 -7.65
CA VAL A 16 4.08 -29.11 -6.57
C VAL A 16 3.60 -30.41 -7.19
N ASP A 17 4.51 -31.38 -7.34
CA ASP A 17 4.25 -32.69 -7.93
C ASP A 17 3.58 -32.63 -9.33
N GLY A 18 4.06 -31.73 -10.20
CA GLY A 18 3.53 -31.55 -11.55
C GLY A 18 2.22 -30.77 -11.62
N ARG A 19 1.81 -30.13 -10.51
CA ARG A 19 0.66 -29.23 -10.45
C ARG A 19 1.12 -27.83 -10.07
N PRO A 20 0.76 -26.78 -10.83
CA PRO A 20 1.03 -25.43 -10.40
C PRO A 20 0.28 -25.14 -9.09
N ALA A 21 0.88 -24.30 -8.26
CA ALA A 21 0.27 -23.73 -7.06
C ALA A 21 0.70 -22.28 -6.94
N SER A 22 -0.19 -21.43 -6.43
CA SER A 22 0.07 -20.01 -6.21
C SER A 22 -0.23 -19.58 -4.79
N LEU A 23 0.64 -18.75 -4.23
CA LEU A 23 0.52 -18.16 -2.91
C LEU A 23 0.64 -16.64 -3.02
N ARG A 24 -0.45 -15.94 -2.72
CA ARG A 24 -0.45 -14.49 -2.52
C ARG A 24 -0.23 -14.18 -1.05
N THR A 25 0.69 -13.26 -0.78
CA THR A 25 1.05 -12.82 0.59
C THR A 25 0.45 -11.45 0.92
N ALA A 26 0.56 -11.06 2.18
CA ALA A 26 0.23 -9.73 2.67
C ALA A 26 1.35 -8.69 2.43
N LEU A 27 2.50 -9.12 1.92
CA LEU A 27 3.66 -8.26 1.72
C LEU A 27 3.57 -7.54 0.36
N PRO A 28 3.88 -6.24 0.30
CA PRO A 28 4.03 -5.55 -0.96
C PRO A 28 5.34 -5.96 -1.64
N ASP A 29 5.25 -6.26 -2.93
CA ASP A 29 6.34 -6.35 -3.90
C ASP A 29 6.69 -4.95 -4.41
N PHE A 30 7.09 -4.08 -3.47
CA PHE A 30 7.35 -2.68 -3.73
C PHE A 30 8.53 -2.18 -2.89
N ASP A 31 9.45 -1.50 -3.57
CA ASP A 31 10.52 -0.74 -2.95
C ASP A 31 10.47 0.71 -3.44
N TRP A 32 10.44 1.67 -2.51
CA TRP A 32 10.49 3.10 -2.83
C TRP A 32 11.88 3.56 -3.29
N ALA A 33 12.94 2.84 -2.88
CA ALA A 33 14.29 3.12 -3.31
C ALA A 33 14.52 2.72 -4.78
N ASP A 34 13.85 1.66 -5.24
CA ASP A 34 13.85 1.26 -6.65
C ASP A 34 13.13 2.30 -7.53
N ARG A 35 13.74 2.65 -8.66
CA ARG A 35 13.24 3.71 -9.54
C ARG A 35 11.91 3.33 -10.17
N ASP A 36 11.82 2.13 -10.74
CA ASP A 36 10.67 1.74 -11.56
C ASP A 36 9.45 1.42 -10.69
N SER A 37 9.68 0.77 -9.55
CA SER A 37 8.68 0.56 -8.51
C SER A 37 8.16 1.89 -7.98
N ARG A 38 9.06 2.82 -7.61
CA ARG A 38 8.65 4.18 -7.19
C ARG A 38 7.85 4.90 -8.26
N TRP A 39 8.28 4.85 -9.53
CA TRP A 39 7.55 5.53 -10.61
C TRP A 39 6.14 4.96 -10.83
N ARG A 40 5.99 3.63 -10.78
CA ARG A 40 4.67 2.97 -10.80
C ARG A 40 3.77 3.47 -9.66
N TYR A 41 4.30 3.56 -8.45
CA TYR A 41 3.52 4.04 -7.30
C TYR A 41 3.16 5.54 -7.42
N ILE A 42 4.07 6.38 -7.92
CA ILE A 42 3.79 7.79 -8.18
C ILE A 42 2.65 7.94 -9.18
N ILE A 43 2.74 7.30 -10.34
CA ILE A 43 1.75 7.47 -11.41
C ILE A 43 0.44 6.74 -11.09
N GLY A 44 0.50 5.57 -10.47
CA GLY A 44 -0.66 4.73 -10.20
C GLY A 44 -1.47 5.14 -8.96
N ASP A 45 -0.82 5.70 -7.93
CA ASP A 45 -1.49 6.03 -6.67
C ASP A 45 -1.35 7.50 -6.29
N LEU A 46 -0.15 8.10 -6.31
CA LEU A 46 0.03 9.47 -5.80
C LEU A 46 -0.53 10.55 -6.72
N LEU A 47 -0.24 10.48 -8.02
CA LEU A 47 -0.68 11.46 -9.01
C LEU A 47 -2.21 11.52 -9.09
N PRO A 48 -2.96 10.41 -9.15
CA PRO A 48 -4.43 10.46 -9.11
C PRO A 48 -4.96 11.18 -7.87
N ARG A 49 -4.42 10.92 -6.67
CA ARG A 49 -4.86 11.60 -5.44
C ARG A 49 -4.56 13.08 -5.44
N TYR A 50 -3.44 13.48 -6.03
CA TYR A 50 -3.15 14.88 -6.25
C TYR A 50 -4.17 15.52 -7.20
N LEU A 51 -4.49 14.87 -8.31
CA LEU A 51 -5.49 15.35 -9.27
C LEU A 51 -6.87 15.47 -8.63
N ASP A 52 -7.30 14.47 -7.85
CA ASP A 52 -8.56 14.50 -7.10
C ASP A 52 -8.64 15.75 -6.19
N LEU A 53 -7.59 16.04 -5.43
CA LEU A 53 -7.53 17.21 -4.55
C LEU A 53 -7.44 18.53 -5.32
N ARG A 54 -6.76 18.54 -6.47
CA ARG A 54 -6.65 19.73 -7.32
C ARG A 54 -8.00 20.07 -7.94
N ASP A 55 -8.74 19.05 -8.37
CA ASP A 55 -9.99 19.20 -9.11
C ASP A 55 -11.20 19.40 -8.16
N ASP A 56 -11.06 19.04 -6.86
CA ASP A 56 -12.00 19.40 -5.78
C ASP A 56 -11.34 20.26 -4.68
N PRO A 57 -11.35 21.60 -4.84
CA PRO A 57 -10.81 22.52 -3.85
C PRO A 57 -11.52 22.46 -2.48
N THR A 58 -12.77 22.01 -2.43
CA THR A 58 -13.52 21.90 -1.17
C THR A 58 -13.00 20.75 -0.33
N ALA A 59 -12.61 19.64 -0.97
CA ALA A 59 -11.91 18.53 -0.32
C ALA A 59 -10.45 18.88 0.03
N ALA A 60 -9.80 19.75 -0.74
CA ALA A 60 -8.40 20.14 -0.50
C ALA A 60 -8.20 20.93 0.79
N GLY A 61 -9.10 21.87 1.10
CA GLY A 61 -8.98 22.77 2.26
C GLY A 61 -8.69 22.05 3.59
N PRO A 62 -9.52 21.09 4.01
CA PRO A 62 -9.30 20.32 5.24
C PRO A 62 -7.99 19.52 5.23
N VAL A 63 -7.63 18.94 4.08
CA VAL A 63 -6.41 18.14 3.93
C VAL A 63 -5.16 19.00 4.09
N LEU A 64 -5.13 20.17 3.47
CA LEU A 64 -3.98 21.08 3.53
C LEU A 64 -3.88 21.80 4.88
N ALA A 65 -5.01 22.12 5.52
CA ALA A 65 -5.06 22.79 6.82
C ALA A 65 -4.64 21.89 8.00
N ALA A 66 -4.69 20.57 7.85
CA ALA A 66 -4.34 19.66 8.94
C ALA A 66 -2.86 19.84 9.39
N PRO A 67 -2.59 20.04 10.71
CA PRO A 67 -1.24 20.27 11.22
C PRO A 67 -0.28 19.15 10.88
N PHE A 68 0.94 19.52 10.46
CA PHE A 68 1.97 18.55 10.13
C PHE A 68 2.35 17.62 11.29
N PRO A 69 2.51 18.10 12.55
CA PRO A 69 2.82 17.22 13.68
C PRO A 69 1.80 16.08 13.84
N ASP A 70 0.51 16.38 13.65
CA ASP A 70 -0.56 15.37 13.75
C ASP A 70 -0.50 14.38 12.59
N LYS A 71 -0.22 14.86 11.37
CA LYS A 71 0.02 14.00 10.20
C LYS A 71 1.20 13.06 10.44
N LEU A 72 2.30 13.59 10.96
CA LEU A 72 3.50 12.82 11.28
C LEU A 72 3.22 11.79 12.39
N ALA A 73 2.54 12.20 13.47
CA ALA A 73 2.20 11.32 14.58
C ALA A 73 1.33 10.14 14.12
N ARG A 74 0.34 10.39 13.25
CA ARG A 74 -0.47 9.32 12.63
C ARG A 74 0.35 8.38 11.74
N GLY A 75 1.45 8.84 11.17
CA GLY A 75 2.33 8.04 10.32
C GLY A 75 3.36 7.21 11.07
N ARG A 76 3.59 7.48 12.37
CA ARG A 76 4.59 6.76 13.17
C ARG A 76 4.23 5.29 13.30
N MET A 77 5.26 4.44 13.31
CA MET A 77 5.09 3.00 13.32
C MET A 77 4.46 2.48 14.61
N LEU A 78 4.85 3.00 15.77
CA LEU A 78 4.40 2.47 17.07
C LEU A 78 2.88 2.59 17.27
N PRO A 79 2.23 3.75 17.07
CA PRO A 79 0.76 3.84 17.13
C PRO A 79 0.04 2.95 16.11
N ARG A 80 0.69 2.69 14.97
CA ARG A 80 0.12 1.90 13.87
C ARG A 80 0.36 0.40 14.01
N LEU A 81 1.14 -0.04 15.00
CA LEU A 81 1.59 -1.43 15.10
C LEU A 81 0.43 -2.44 15.13
N PRO A 82 -0.66 -2.24 15.89
CA PRO A 82 -1.77 -3.19 15.91
C PRO A 82 -2.42 -3.35 14.52
N GLU A 83 -2.69 -2.24 13.82
CA GLU A 83 -3.24 -2.26 12.46
C GLU A 83 -2.27 -2.88 11.46
N LEU A 84 -0.98 -2.55 11.53
CA LEU A 84 0.05 -3.13 10.67
C LEU A 84 0.14 -4.64 10.84
N LEU A 85 0.09 -5.15 12.08
CA LEU A 85 0.09 -6.59 12.33
C LEU A 85 -1.16 -7.27 11.76
N ALA A 86 -2.34 -6.65 11.90
CA ALA A 86 -3.56 -7.15 11.29
C ALA A 86 -3.46 -7.19 9.76
N ASP A 87 -2.95 -6.12 9.15
CA ASP A 87 -2.77 -6.04 7.71
C ASP A 87 -1.76 -7.07 7.18
N LEU A 88 -0.66 -7.30 7.90
CA LEU A 88 0.42 -8.23 7.51
C LEU A 88 0.04 -9.72 7.72
N THR A 89 -0.92 -9.99 8.60
CA THR A 89 -1.44 -11.34 8.84
C THR A 89 -2.71 -11.64 8.05
N GLY A 90 -3.39 -10.60 7.54
CA GLY A 90 -4.55 -10.73 6.65
C GLY A 90 -4.18 -10.89 5.17
N GLY A 91 -5.15 -11.24 4.34
CA GLY A 91 -5.02 -11.16 2.88
C GLY A 91 -4.21 -12.27 2.18
N TRP A 92 -3.71 -13.26 2.94
CA TRP A 92 -3.09 -14.46 2.40
C TRP A 92 -4.11 -15.27 1.58
N ARG A 93 -3.74 -15.70 0.38
CA ARG A 93 -4.59 -16.55 -0.48
C ARG A 93 -3.75 -17.62 -1.14
N PHE A 94 -4.26 -18.84 -1.11
CA PHE A 94 -3.65 -19.99 -1.77
C PHE A 94 -4.60 -20.54 -2.83
N ALA A 95 -4.06 -20.92 -3.99
CA ALA A 95 -4.81 -21.53 -5.07
C ALA A 95 -3.95 -22.59 -5.79
N TRP A 96 -4.59 -23.67 -6.23
CA TRP A 96 -4.03 -24.69 -7.13
C TRP A 96 -4.29 -24.29 -8.59
#